data_AF-A0A168H3D6-F1
#
_entry.id   AF-A0A168H3D6-F1
#
_cell.length_a   1.000
_cell.length_b   1.000
_cell.length_c   1.000
_cell.angle_alpha   90.00
_cell.angle_beta   90.00
_cell.angle_gamma   90.00
#
_symmetry.space_group_name_H-M   'P 1'
#
loop_
_entity.id
_entity.type
_entity.pdbx_description
1 polymer ?
#
loop_
_entity_poly.entity_id
_entity_poly.type
_entity_poly.pdbx_seq_one_letter_code
_entity_poly.pdbx_strand_id
1 'polypeptide(L)'
;MPTITSVITGDELFGDGPLTPAQRFYQQYATAITAKNLSDEKIPFYAKDAVFHNQNGVDYSGDQIWPWITQLFGQFERLSHDLLKLSEIHNDNGTIDLVSQAVRHIWAIGNKSDKPTVSVPLSMVCKLSYNNAPRTVEGIQYKEVWLYWDTYKLLPFFSPDSIVFSSSVVLPGK
;
A
#
# COMPACT_ATOMS: atom_id res chain seq x y z
N MET A 1 10.64 0.62 25.13
CA MET A 1 11.44 0.47 23.91
C MET A 1 10.59 -0.23 22.86
N PRO A 2 10.63 0.18 21.59
CA PRO A 2 9.90 -0.51 20.52
C PRO A 2 10.22 -2.00 20.51
N THR A 3 9.19 -2.84 20.40
CA THR A 3 9.34 -4.29 20.46
C THR A 3 8.62 -4.93 19.29
N ILE A 4 9.30 -5.84 18.58
CA ILE A 4 8.67 -6.65 17.54
C ILE A 4 7.73 -7.65 18.24
N THR A 5 6.43 -7.54 17.98
CA THR A 5 5.40 -8.37 18.62
C THR A 5 4.92 -9.49 17.72
N SER A 6 5.03 -9.32 16.40
CA SER A 6 4.67 -10.35 15.43
C SER A 6 5.51 -10.25 14.17
N VAL A 7 5.82 -11.41 13.59
CA VAL A 7 6.44 -11.54 12.27
C VAL A 7 5.74 -12.69 11.57
N ILE A 8 5.16 -12.42 10.41
CA ILE A 8 4.48 -13.45 9.59
C ILE A 8 4.84 -13.29 8.11
N THR A 9 4.68 -14.35 7.35
CA THR A 9 4.82 -14.44 5.90
C THR A 9 3.50 -14.17 5.18
N GLY A 10 3.55 -14.02 3.85
CA GLY A 10 2.34 -13.98 3.03
C GLY A 10 1.52 -15.26 3.11
N ASP A 11 2.17 -16.42 3.09
CA ASP A 11 1.49 -17.71 3.18
C ASP A 11 0.73 -17.85 4.50
N GLU A 12 1.33 -17.45 5.63
CA GLU A 12 0.63 -17.41 6.92
C GLU A 12 -0.51 -16.39 6.91
N LEU A 13 -0.29 -15.16 6.42
CA LEU A 13 -1.32 -14.12 6.44
C LEU A 13 -2.54 -14.47 5.57
N PHE A 14 -2.32 -14.98 4.36
CA PHE A 14 -3.36 -15.21 3.37
C PHE A 14 -3.86 -16.67 3.33
N GLY A 15 -3.07 -17.63 3.82
CA GLY A 15 -3.45 -19.03 3.95
C GLY A 15 -4.09 -19.35 5.29
N ASP A 16 -3.38 -19.09 6.39
CA ASP A 16 -3.85 -19.41 7.75
C ASP A 16 -4.76 -18.30 8.32
N GLY A 17 -4.52 -17.07 7.89
CA GLY A 17 -5.33 -15.90 8.24
C GLY A 17 -4.67 -15.00 9.28
N PRO A 18 -5.17 -13.76 9.43
CA PRO A 18 -4.59 -12.77 10.32
C PRO A 18 -4.90 -13.04 11.80
N LEU A 19 -3.85 -13.00 12.64
CA LEU A 19 -3.91 -13.23 14.08
C LEU A 19 -4.20 -11.95 14.88
N THR A 20 -3.73 -10.80 14.39
CA THR A 20 -3.87 -9.50 15.07
C THR A 20 -4.80 -8.55 14.32
N PRO A 21 -5.36 -7.53 14.99
CA PRO A 21 -6.10 -6.46 14.32
C PRO A 21 -5.30 -5.73 13.23
N ALA A 22 -4.00 -5.51 13.46
CA ALA A 22 -3.13 -4.84 12.50
C ALA A 22 -2.87 -5.71 11.25
N GLN A 23 -2.73 -7.03 11.40
CA GLN A 23 -2.71 -7.98 10.29
C GLN A 23 -4.03 -7.99 9.49
N ARG A 24 -5.20 -7.98 10.15
CA ARG A 24 -6.50 -7.90 9.47
C ARG A 24 -6.63 -6.62 8.67
N PHE A 25 -6.24 -5.49 9.28
CA PHE A 25 -6.21 -4.20 8.61
C PHE A 25 -5.30 -4.23 7.37
N TYR A 26 -4.07 -4.75 7.51
CA TYR A 26 -3.13 -4.85 6.39
C TYR A 26 -3.64 -5.78 5.28
N GLN A 27 -4.20 -6.94 5.63
CA GLN A 27 -4.76 -7.88 4.67
C GLN A 27 -5.87 -7.22 3.84
N GLN A 28 -6.82 -6.54 4.48
CA GLN A 28 -7.89 -5.85 3.77
C GLN A 28 -7.36 -4.73 2.88
N TYR A 29 -6.36 -3.97 3.35
CA TYR A 29 -5.69 -2.97 2.52
C TYR A 29 -5.01 -3.59 1.29
N ALA A 30 -4.24 -4.67 1.46
CA ALA A 30 -3.56 -5.35 0.35
C ALA A 30 -4.57 -5.93 -0.66
N THR A 31 -5.68 -6.50 -0.19
CA THR A 31 -6.78 -6.95 -1.05
C THR A 31 -7.41 -5.78 -1.81
N ALA A 32 -7.67 -4.65 -1.14
CA ALA A 32 -8.25 -3.48 -1.79
C ALA A 32 -7.35 -2.92 -2.89
N ILE A 33 -6.03 -2.88 -2.68
CA ILE A 33 -5.05 -2.36 -3.66
C ILE A 33 -4.91 -3.27 -4.90
N THR A 34 -5.25 -4.55 -4.81
CA THR A 34 -5.21 -5.48 -5.95
C THR A 34 -6.56 -5.63 -6.65
N ALA A 35 -7.62 -5.01 -6.12
CA ALA A 35 -8.94 -5.06 -6.71
C ALA A 35 -8.97 -4.31 -8.05
N LYS A 36 -9.56 -4.94 -9.07
CA LYS A 36 -9.57 -4.47 -10.46
C LYS A 36 -10.02 -3.02 -10.64
N ASN A 37 -10.94 -2.54 -9.80
CA ASN A 37 -11.51 -1.20 -9.98
C ASN A 37 -11.00 -0.17 -8.98
N LEU A 38 -10.35 -0.55 -7.86
CA LEU A 38 -9.93 0.35 -6.75
C LEU A 38 -10.97 1.38 -6.28
N SER A 39 -12.20 1.28 -6.81
CA SER A 39 -13.26 2.28 -6.82
C SER A 39 -14.37 1.92 -5.87
N ASP A 40 -14.20 0.84 -5.09
CA ASP A 40 -15.05 0.58 -3.96
C ASP A 40 -14.72 1.62 -2.89
N GLU A 41 -15.30 2.81 -3.06
CA GLU A 41 -15.53 3.76 -1.99
C GLU A 41 -16.08 2.96 -0.80
N LYS A 42 -15.37 2.96 0.33
CA LYS A 42 -15.93 3.07 1.70
C LYS A 42 -15.00 2.64 2.82
N ILE A 43 -13.85 2.01 2.56
CA ILE A 43 -12.93 1.66 3.65
C ILE A 43 -11.94 2.82 3.84
N PRO A 44 -12.05 3.59 4.94
CA PRO A 44 -11.17 4.72 5.18
C PRO A 44 -9.83 4.17 5.71
N PHE A 45 -8.93 3.76 4.82
CA PHE A 45 -7.62 3.23 5.21
C PHE A 45 -6.68 4.30 5.79
N TYR A 46 -6.89 5.56 5.46
CA TYR A 46 -6.02 6.68 5.86
C TYR A 46 -6.75 7.64 6.79
N ALA A 47 -6.09 8.03 7.89
CA ALA A 47 -6.58 9.08 8.76
C ALA A 47 -6.67 10.42 8.01
N LYS A 48 -7.53 11.34 8.47
CA LYS A 48 -7.71 12.65 7.83
C LYS A 48 -6.41 13.46 7.73
N ASP A 49 -5.53 13.29 8.70
CA ASP A 49 -4.22 13.94 8.78
C ASP A 49 -3.07 12.95 8.52
N ALA A 50 -3.35 11.89 7.76
CA ALA A 50 -2.33 10.95 7.33
C ALA A 50 -1.38 11.57 6.30
N VAL A 51 -0.13 11.13 6.30
CA VAL A 51 0.86 11.48 5.27
C VAL A 51 1.37 10.21 4.59
N PHE A 52 1.39 10.23 3.27
CA PHE A 52 1.97 9.18 2.43
C PHE A 52 3.20 9.74 1.73
N HIS A 53 4.37 9.21 2.09
CA HIS A 53 5.66 9.53 1.52
C HIS A 53 5.96 8.59 0.36
N ASN A 54 5.90 9.11 -0.86
CA ASN A 54 6.36 8.38 -2.03
C ASN A 54 7.87 8.51 -2.14
N GLN A 55 8.55 7.48 -2.64
CA GLN A 55 10.02 7.45 -2.71
C GLN A 55 10.65 8.53 -3.57
N ASN A 56 9.88 9.16 -4.46
CA ASN A 56 10.34 10.24 -5.31
C ASN A 56 10.35 11.62 -4.61
N GLY A 57 10.10 11.64 -3.30
CA GLY A 57 10.11 12.85 -2.48
C GLY A 57 8.80 13.63 -2.48
N VAL A 58 7.73 13.08 -3.09
CA VAL A 58 6.40 13.68 -3.09
C VAL A 58 5.57 13.11 -1.94
N ASP A 59 5.01 14.00 -1.15
CA ASP A 59 4.09 13.66 -0.07
C ASP A 59 2.63 13.91 -0.48
N TYR A 60 1.75 12.97 -0.13
CA TYR A 60 0.30 13.09 -0.29
C TYR A 60 -0.35 13.08 1.09
N SER A 61 -1.28 14.00 1.34
CA SER A 61 -1.89 14.16 2.67
C SER A 61 -3.40 13.89 2.64
N GLY A 62 -3.89 13.18 3.66
CA GLY A 62 -5.32 12.98 3.92
C GLY A 62 -6.14 12.54 2.70
N ASP A 63 -7.03 13.41 2.23
CA ASP A 63 -7.95 13.17 1.13
C ASP A 63 -7.27 13.09 -0.25
N GLN A 64 -6.01 13.48 -0.37
CA GLN A 64 -5.22 13.36 -1.61
C GLN A 64 -4.72 11.94 -1.84
N ILE A 65 -4.56 11.14 -0.78
CA ILE A 65 -3.84 9.86 -0.84
C ILE A 65 -4.60 8.84 -1.70
N TRP A 66 -5.88 8.59 -1.40
CA TRP A 66 -6.66 7.57 -2.11
C TRP A 66 -6.85 7.89 -3.60
N PRO A 67 -7.26 9.12 -3.99
CA PRO A 67 -7.37 9.47 -5.40
C PRO A 67 -6.05 9.33 -6.16
N TRP A 68 -4.92 9.69 -5.55
CA TRP A 68 -3.60 9.47 -6.13
C TRP A 68 -3.29 7.97 -6.30
N ILE A 69 -3.55 7.14 -5.30
CA ILE A 69 -3.40 5.67 -5.38
C ILE A 69 -4.23 5.09 -6.53
N THR A 70 -5.50 5.52 -6.65
CA THR A 70 -6.39 5.10 -7.73
C THR A 70 -5.83 5.46 -9.10
N GLN A 71 -5.27 6.67 -9.26
CA GLN A 71 -4.63 7.08 -10.51
C GLN A 71 -3.35 6.30 -10.81
N LEU A 72 -2.49 6.12 -9.81
CA LEU A 72 -1.21 5.41 -9.94
C LEU A 72 -1.43 3.99 -10.45
N PHE A 73 -2.35 3.26 -9.83
CA PHE A 73 -2.61 1.86 -10.17
C PHE A 73 -3.62 1.69 -11.30
N GLY A 74 -4.43 2.72 -11.60
CA GLY A 74 -5.27 2.76 -12.80
C GLY A 74 -4.49 2.75 -14.11
N GLN A 75 -3.17 2.96 -14.08
CA GLN A 75 -2.29 2.80 -15.25
C GLN A 75 -1.97 1.33 -15.57
N PHE A 76 -2.36 0.39 -14.70
CA PHE A 76 -2.03 -1.03 -14.84
C PHE A 76 -3.27 -1.83 -15.26
N GLU A 77 -3.08 -2.83 -16.12
CA GLU A 77 -4.15 -3.77 -16.48
C GLU A 77 -4.52 -4.66 -15.29
N ARG A 78 -3.50 -5.10 -14.56
CA ARG A 78 -3.62 -5.96 -13.38
C ARG A 78 -2.43 -5.72 -12.47
N LEU A 79 -2.68 -5.91 -11.18
CA LEU A 79 -1.71 -5.82 -10.11
C LEU A 79 -1.87 -7.03 -9.17
N SER A 80 -0.77 -7.60 -8.70
CA SER A 80 -0.78 -8.51 -7.55
C SER A 80 0.44 -8.29 -6.66
N HIS A 81 0.40 -8.84 -5.45
CA HIS A 81 1.51 -8.79 -4.50
C HIS A 81 1.77 -10.17 -3.93
N ASP A 82 3.04 -10.55 -3.95
CA ASP A 82 3.56 -11.68 -3.21
C ASP A 82 4.19 -11.13 -1.92
N LEU A 83 3.43 -11.18 -0.82
CA LEU A 83 3.92 -10.72 0.48
C LEU A 83 4.98 -11.70 1.00
N LEU A 84 6.19 -11.21 1.23
CA LEU A 84 7.28 -12.01 1.78
C LEU A 84 7.24 -12.00 3.30
N LYS A 85 7.01 -10.82 3.88
CA LYS A 85 7.07 -10.62 5.32
C LYS A 85 6.25 -9.41 5.74
N LEU A 86 5.54 -9.54 6.87
CA LEU A 86 4.93 -8.44 7.61
C LEU A 86 5.47 -8.51 9.05
N SER A 87 5.97 -7.39 9.57
CA SER A 87 6.45 -7.27 10.95
C SER A 87 5.64 -6.20 11.67
N GLU A 88 5.18 -6.53 12.86
CA GLU A 88 4.46 -5.63 13.75
C GLU A 88 5.37 -5.19 14.89
N ILE A 89 5.47 -3.88 15.10
CA ILE A 89 6.31 -3.27 16.11
C ILE A 89 5.42 -2.43 17.01
N HIS A 90 5.36 -2.77 18.30
CA HIS A 90 4.61 -1.99 19.27
C HIS A 90 5.53 -0.96 19.92
N ASN A 91 5.08 0.28 19.91
CA ASN A 91 5.80 1.41 20.50
C ASN A 91 5.28 1.72 21.92
N ASP A 92 6.11 2.37 22.72
CA ASP A 92 5.80 2.72 24.12
C ASP A 92 4.62 3.68 24.26
N ASN A 93 4.35 4.47 23.23
CA ASN A 93 3.22 5.41 23.16
C ASN A 93 1.90 4.74 22.72
N GLY A 94 1.88 3.42 22.55
CA GLY A 94 0.71 2.66 22.13
C GLY A 94 0.45 2.64 20.61
N THR A 95 1.32 3.23 19.78
CA THR A 95 1.21 3.11 18.31
C THR A 95 1.83 1.80 17.82
N ILE A 96 1.30 1.29 16.71
CA ILE A 96 1.82 0.11 16.03
C ILE A 96 2.48 0.56 14.74
N ASP A 97 3.73 0.16 14.52
CA ASP A 97 4.36 0.26 13.21
C ASP A 97 4.27 -1.08 12.48
N LEU A 98 3.97 -1.03 11.19
CA LEU A 98 4.04 -2.16 10.28
C LEU A 98 5.23 -1.97 9.34
N VAL A 99 6.02 -3.02 9.16
CA VAL A 99 7.01 -3.10 8.09
C VAL A 99 6.66 -4.29 7.21
N SER A 100 6.34 -4.03 5.94
CA SER A 100 6.04 -5.08 4.97
C SER A 100 7.09 -5.15 3.87
N GLN A 101 7.36 -6.35 3.38
CA GLN A 101 8.22 -6.62 2.24
C GLN A 101 7.44 -7.50 1.26
N ALA A 102 7.39 -7.10 -0.01
CA ALA A 102 6.63 -7.82 -1.02
C ALA A 102 7.31 -7.73 -2.39
N VAL A 103 6.95 -8.64 -3.28
CA VAL A 103 7.14 -8.48 -4.73
C VAL A 103 5.82 -8.04 -5.34
N ARG A 104 5.83 -6.93 -6.07
CA ARG A 104 4.67 -6.44 -6.81
C ARG A 104 4.78 -6.85 -8.26
N HIS A 105 3.76 -7.53 -8.75
CA HIS A 105 3.65 -7.96 -10.13
C HIS A 105 2.69 -7.04 -10.88
N ILE A 106 3.18 -6.47 -11.98
CA ILE A 106 2.46 -5.47 -12.76
C ILE A 106 2.26 -6.00 -14.17
N TRP A 107 1.01 -5.95 -14.63
CA TRP A 107 0.65 -6.14 -16.03
C TRP A 107 0.37 -4.76 -16.62
N ALA A 108 1.19 -4.36 -17.60
CA ALA A 108 0.93 -3.14 -18.35
C ALA A 108 -0.35 -3.30 -19.20
N ILE A 109 -0.97 -2.17 -19.55
CA ILE A 109 -2.15 -2.14 -20.42
C ILE A 109 -1.93 -2.99 -21.67
N GLY A 110 -2.87 -3.91 -21.92
CA GLY A 110 -2.82 -4.84 -23.05
C GLY A 110 -2.12 -6.17 -22.76
N ASN A 111 -1.38 -6.33 -21.66
CA ASN A 111 -0.84 -7.64 -21.27
C ASN A 111 -1.94 -8.52 -20.65
N LYS A 112 -2.50 -9.43 -21.44
CA LYS A 112 -3.51 -10.41 -21.02
C LYS A 112 -2.94 -11.78 -20.63
N SER A 113 -1.61 -11.93 -20.62
CA SER A 113 -0.97 -13.21 -20.30
C SER A 113 -0.94 -13.48 -18.79
N ASP A 114 -0.65 -14.73 -18.44
CA ASP A 114 -0.46 -15.12 -17.03
C ASP A 114 0.83 -14.58 -16.42
N LYS A 115 1.77 -14.08 -17.24
CA LYS A 115 3.05 -13.54 -16.78
C LYS A 115 3.02 -12.02 -16.66
N PRO A 116 3.51 -11.44 -15.55
CA PRO A 116 3.56 -10.00 -15.41
C PRO A 116 4.50 -9.38 -16.44
N THR A 117 4.22 -8.15 -16.83
CA THR A 117 5.13 -7.33 -17.63
C THR A 117 6.42 -7.09 -16.86
N VAL A 118 6.29 -6.80 -15.56
CA VAL A 118 7.42 -6.55 -14.68
C VAL A 118 7.06 -6.94 -13.24
N SER A 119 8.07 -7.41 -12.51
CA SER A 119 7.98 -7.69 -11.07
C SER A 119 9.00 -6.83 -10.34
N VAL A 120 8.54 -6.09 -9.32
CA VAL A 120 9.37 -5.13 -8.58
C VAL A 120 9.33 -5.43 -7.08
N PRO A 121 10.49 -5.52 -6.41
CA PRO A 121 10.51 -5.57 -4.96
C PRO A 121 10.00 -4.25 -4.39
N LEU A 122 9.28 -4.33 -3.28
CA LEU A 122 8.85 -3.17 -2.51
C LEU A 122 8.87 -3.44 -1.01
N SER A 123 8.94 -2.35 -0.26
CA SER A 123 8.78 -2.29 1.18
C SER A 123 7.83 -1.16 1.54
N MET A 124 6.95 -1.39 2.51
CA MET A 124 6.20 -0.31 3.15
C MET A 124 6.58 -0.23 4.62
N VAL A 125 6.78 0.98 5.11
CA VAL A 125 6.85 1.28 6.54
C VAL A 125 5.63 2.10 6.86
N CYS A 126 4.83 1.68 7.83
CA CYS A 126 3.56 2.33 8.14
C CYS A 126 3.43 2.54 9.63
N LYS A 127 2.90 3.68 10.04
CA LYS A 127 2.42 3.92 11.41
C LYS A 127 0.91 3.81 11.44
N LEU A 128 0.39 3.00 12.34
CA LEU A 128 -1.04 2.81 12.57
C LEU A 128 -1.51 3.65 13.75
N SER A 129 -2.76 4.10 13.67
CA SER A 129 -3.45 4.76 14.77
C SER A 129 -4.83 4.16 14.98
N TYR A 130 -5.21 4.02 16.24
CA TYR A 130 -6.58 3.75 16.64
C TYR A 130 -7.35 5.08 16.68
N ASN A 131 -8.38 5.21 15.86
CA ASN A 131 -9.21 6.40 15.86
C ASN A 131 -10.71 6.09 15.81
N ASN A 132 -11.08 4.81 15.68
CA ASN A 132 -12.46 4.33 15.72
C ASN A 132 -13.40 5.12 14.79
N ALA A 133 -12.88 5.61 13.66
CA ALA A 133 -13.71 6.32 12.71
C ALA A 133 -14.75 5.35 12.10
N PRO A 134 -15.97 5.81 11.77
CA PRO A 134 -16.98 4.93 11.20
C PRO A 134 -16.46 4.22 9.94
N ARG A 135 -16.70 2.90 9.83
CA ARG A 135 -16.32 2.03 8.70
C ARG A 135 -14.83 1.68 8.61
N THR A 136 -13.98 2.07 9.57
CA THR A 136 -12.60 1.58 9.65
C THR A 136 -12.56 0.10 9.99
N VAL A 137 -11.61 -0.62 9.40
CA VAL A 137 -11.29 -2.00 9.77
C VAL A 137 -10.66 -1.98 11.16
N GLU A 138 -11.26 -2.68 12.13
CA GLU A 138 -10.73 -2.82 13.49
C GLU A 138 -10.53 -1.49 14.26
N GLY A 139 -11.15 -0.39 13.81
CA GLY A 139 -10.91 0.93 14.42
C GLY A 139 -9.57 1.58 14.03
N ILE A 140 -8.86 1.00 13.06
CA ILE A 140 -7.47 1.33 12.70
C ILE A 140 -7.43 2.10 11.37
N GLN A 141 -6.54 3.07 11.29
CA GLN A 141 -6.14 3.73 10.03
C GLN A 141 -4.63 3.95 9.98
N TYR A 142 -4.08 4.05 8.77
CA TYR A 142 -2.75 4.56 8.53
C TYR A 142 -2.67 6.04 8.93
N LYS A 143 -1.64 6.36 9.71
CA LYS A 143 -1.25 7.73 10.08
C LYS A 143 -0.10 8.23 9.23
N GLU A 144 0.82 7.34 8.89
CA GLU A 144 2.05 7.68 8.17
C GLU A 144 2.46 6.47 7.36
N VAL A 145 2.84 6.65 6.10
CA VAL A 145 3.23 5.56 5.20
C VAL A 145 4.43 6.00 4.39
N TRP A 146 5.46 5.16 4.31
CA TRP A 146 6.55 5.27 3.35
C TRP A 146 6.50 4.07 2.41
N LEU A 147 6.50 4.35 1.11
CA LEU A 147 6.60 3.32 0.08
C LEU A 147 7.96 3.39 -0.59
N TYR A 148 8.68 2.28 -0.56
CA TYR A 148 9.93 2.07 -1.28
C TYR A 148 9.76 0.93 -2.27
N TRP A 149 10.06 1.13 -3.54
CA TRP A 149 9.90 0.15 -4.60
C TRP A 149 10.85 0.45 -5.76
N ASP A 150 11.37 -0.57 -6.43
CA ASP A 150 12.34 -0.36 -7.50
C ASP A 150 11.69 0.17 -8.79
N THR A 151 11.50 1.49 -8.90
CA THR A 151 10.89 2.14 -10.06
C THR A 151 11.79 2.14 -11.28
N TYR A 152 13.11 1.91 -11.15
CA TYR A 152 13.99 1.79 -12.31
C TYR A 152 13.60 0.62 -13.20
N LYS A 153 13.10 -0.47 -12.61
CA LYS A 153 12.55 -1.61 -13.36
C LYS A 153 11.32 -1.26 -14.20
N LEU A 154 10.64 -0.14 -13.93
CA LEU A 154 9.44 0.29 -14.64
C LEU A 154 9.76 1.13 -15.88
N LEU A 155 10.93 1.76 -15.95
CA LEU A 155 11.34 2.66 -17.03
C LEU A 155 11.19 2.08 -18.45
N PRO A 156 11.47 0.78 -18.71
CA PRO A 156 11.30 0.23 -20.05
C PRO A 156 9.83 0.06 -20.49
N PHE A 157 8.89 0.13 -19.55
CA PHE A 157 7.49 -0.26 -19.78
C PHE A 157 6.49 0.89 -19.67
N PHE A 158 6.89 2.01 -19.08
CA PHE A 158 6.03 3.17 -18.84
C PHE A 158 6.69 4.44 -19.36
N SER A 159 5.88 5.38 -19.84
CA SER A 159 6.37 6.69 -20.29
C SER A 159 7.12 7.40 -19.16
N PRO A 160 8.21 8.13 -19.44
CA PRO A 160 8.85 9.01 -18.45
C PRO A 160 7.88 10.02 -17.80
N ASP A 161 6.81 10.41 -18.51
CA ASP A 161 5.78 11.33 -18.01
C ASP A 161 4.68 10.62 -17.18
N SER A 162 4.82 9.32 -16.93
CA SER A 162 3.88 8.56 -16.08
C SER A 162 3.88 9.09 -14.65
N ILE A 163 2.71 9.08 -14.01
CA ILE A 163 2.53 9.39 -12.58
C ILE A 163 3.44 8.55 -11.66
N VAL A 164 3.83 7.35 -12.10
CA VAL A 164 4.80 6.47 -11.42
C VAL A 164 6.12 7.19 -11.17
N PHE A 165 6.53 8.08 -12.07
CA PHE A 165 7.81 8.80 -12.04
C PHE A 165 7.67 10.28 -11.64
N SER A 166 6.44 10.79 -11.45
CA SER A 166 6.19 12.21 -11.19
C SER A 166 6.80 12.71 -9.89
N SER A 167 7.74 13.65 -9.95
CA SER A 167 8.32 14.35 -8.79
C SER A 167 7.50 15.55 -8.29
N SER A 168 6.24 15.66 -8.73
CA SER A 168 5.28 16.66 -8.25
C SER A 168 3.96 16.01 -7.83
N VAL A 169 3.23 16.68 -6.93
CA VAL A 169 1.87 16.26 -6.55
C VAL A 169 0.98 16.20 -7.79
N VAL A 170 0.34 15.06 -7.98
CA VAL A 170 -0.64 14.84 -9.04
C VAL A 170 -2.00 14.68 -8.38
N LEU A 171 -2.92 15.58 -8.72
CA LEU A 171 -4.30 15.55 -8.24
C LEU A 171 -5.22 15.07 -9.37
N PRO A 172 -6.39 14.47 -9.04
CA PRO A 172 -7.45 14.23 -10.00
C PRO A 172 -7.77 15.48 -10.81
N GLY A 173 -7.80 15.34 -12.14
CA GLY A 173 -8.42 16.33 -13.01
C GLY A 173 -9.88 16.48 -12.59
N LYS A 174 -10.36 17.72 -12.47
CA LYS A 174 -11.77 18.02 -12.20
C LYS A 174 -12.69 17.46 -13.28
#